data_AF-A0A2H9QGR1-F1
#
_entry.id   AF-A0A2H9QGR1-F1
#
_cell.length_a   1.000
_cell.length_b   1.000
_cell.length_c   1.000
_cell.angle_alpha   90.00
_cell.angle_beta   90.00
_cell.angle_gamma   90.00
#
_symmetry.space_group_name_H-M   'P 1'
#
loop_
_entity.id
_entity.type
_entity.pdbx_description
1 polymer ?
#
loop_
_entity_poly.entity_id
_entity_poly.type
_entity_poly.pdbx_seq_one_letter_code
_entity_poly.pdbx_strand_id
1 'polypeptide(L)'
;LNKFFSKEQTIKALMIDEGIPNYRDKALKLAKKEVKKLGIEFKEISFKERLGKTMIDVMKKTGRKKLVGSTCAFCGPFRRKLLNEGTIELHGTKMATGHNLDDEIQSITMNFFDNDLKRMSGLGPITQGTKQLIQRIKPLYLSPEKEIIAFAELNEINYFKEHCCPFSWQAKRNEFRGMLNQMENKFPGTFYSILSAFENMNPLLKDKFKEENYCQKCGSSSSGKICAACMKLKKLS
;
A
#
# COMPACT_ATOMS: atom_id res chain seq x y z
N LEU A 1 -11.68 13.50 -4.97
CA LEU A 1 -12.89 12.68 -4.68
C LEU A 1 -13.91 13.47 -3.86
N ASN A 2 -13.63 13.88 -2.61
CA ASN A 2 -14.63 14.56 -1.77
C ASN A 2 -15.24 15.82 -2.39
N LYS A 3 -14.42 16.72 -2.94
CA LYS A 3 -14.89 17.94 -3.61
C LYS A 3 -15.92 17.69 -4.73
N PHE A 4 -15.82 16.55 -5.42
CA PHE A 4 -16.59 16.28 -6.63
C PHE A 4 -17.73 15.27 -6.42
N PHE A 5 -17.58 14.35 -5.46
CA PHE A 5 -18.50 13.21 -5.25
C PHE A 5 -19.15 13.17 -3.87
N SER A 6 -18.96 14.20 -3.03
CA SER A 6 -19.50 14.24 -1.65
C SER A 6 -21.03 14.13 -1.56
N LYS A 7 -21.77 14.48 -2.63
CA LYS A 7 -23.22 14.37 -2.68
C LYS A 7 -23.72 12.94 -2.87
N GLU A 8 -22.89 12.06 -3.42
CA GLU A 8 -23.26 10.67 -3.76
C GLU A 8 -22.48 9.65 -2.93
N GLN A 9 -21.35 10.05 -2.34
CA GLN A 9 -20.45 9.16 -1.62
C GLN A 9 -19.91 9.80 -0.34
N THR A 10 -20.04 9.07 0.77
CA THR A 10 -19.38 9.42 2.03
C THR A 10 -17.93 9.00 1.99
N ILE A 11 -17.01 9.98 2.10
CA ILE A 11 -15.58 9.72 2.17
C ILE A 11 -15.09 9.93 3.60
N LYS A 12 -14.40 8.91 4.11
CA LYS A 12 -13.69 8.95 5.39
C LYS A 12 -12.23 8.64 5.15
N ALA A 13 -11.33 9.29 5.90
CA ALA A 13 -9.90 9.02 5.82
C ALA A 13 -9.46 8.06 6.92
N LEU A 14 -8.71 7.02 6.55
CA LEU A 14 -8.10 6.10 7.49
C LEU A 14 -6.59 6.29 7.48
N MET A 15 -6.02 6.55 8.65
CA MET A 15 -4.60 6.82 8.83
C MET A 15 -3.99 5.77 9.76
N ILE A 16 -2.83 5.24 9.39
CA ILE A 16 -2.11 4.26 10.20
C ILE A 16 -0.91 4.93 10.86
N ASP A 17 -0.71 4.79 12.16
CA ASP A 17 0.51 5.20 12.84
C ASP A 17 1.44 4.01 13.06
N GLU A 18 2.54 3.94 12.31
CA GLU A 18 3.57 2.92 12.48
C GLU A 18 4.50 3.15 13.68
N GLY A 19 4.42 4.30 14.35
CA GLY A 19 5.28 4.66 15.48
C GLY A 19 6.71 4.99 15.06
N ILE A 20 6.91 5.63 13.91
CA ILE A 20 8.23 6.06 13.42
C ILE A 20 8.39 7.57 13.70
N PRO A 21 9.27 7.97 14.64
CA PRO A 21 9.43 9.37 15.03
C PRO A 21 10.10 10.20 13.93
N ASN A 22 9.83 11.51 13.90
CA ASN A 22 10.34 12.47 12.93
C ASN A 22 10.05 12.11 11.46
N TYR A 23 9.04 11.29 11.22
CA TYR A 23 8.62 10.86 9.89
C TYR A 23 7.10 10.66 9.88
N ARG A 24 6.62 9.65 10.61
CA ARG A 24 5.20 9.28 10.53
C ARG A 24 4.32 10.24 11.32
N ASP A 25 4.79 10.66 12.48
CA ASP A 25 4.21 11.74 13.30
C ASP A 25 4.01 13.05 12.52
N LYS A 26 5.05 13.53 11.81
CA LYS A 26 4.97 14.72 10.97
C LYS A 26 4.00 14.53 9.80
N ALA A 27 4.11 13.41 9.10
CA ALA A 27 3.22 13.10 7.97
C ALA A 27 1.74 13.00 8.39
N LEU A 28 1.45 12.38 9.55
CA LEU A 28 0.10 12.30 10.11
C LEU A 28 -0.42 13.67 10.52
N LYS A 29 0.41 14.52 11.12
CA LYS A 29 0.02 15.89 11.49
C LYS A 29 -0.40 16.71 10.26
N LEU A 30 0.38 16.63 9.18
CA LEU A 30 0.05 17.27 7.90
C LEU A 30 -1.23 16.69 7.30
N ALA A 31 -1.34 15.37 7.21
CA ALA A 31 -2.53 14.70 6.67
C ALA A 31 -3.80 15.09 7.44
N LYS A 32 -3.78 15.08 8.78
CA LYS A 32 -4.92 15.51 9.61
C LYS A 32 -5.32 16.95 9.32
N LYS A 33 -4.36 17.85 9.10
CA LYS A 33 -4.65 19.26 8.76
C LYS A 33 -5.37 19.36 7.42
N GLU A 34 -4.88 18.67 6.39
CA GLU A 34 -5.49 18.70 5.05
C GLU A 34 -6.88 18.05 5.02
N VAL A 35 -7.05 16.91 5.68
CA VAL A 35 -8.33 16.21 5.73
C VAL A 35 -9.38 17.02 6.51
N LYS A 36 -8.99 17.73 7.59
CA LYS A 36 -9.87 18.67 8.30
C LYS A 36 -10.32 19.85 7.43
N LYS A 37 -9.41 20.46 6.64
CA LYS A 37 -9.76 21.54 5.71
C LYS A 37 -10.83 21.11 4.71
N LEU A 38 -10.81 19.85 4.31
CA LEU A 38 -11.76 19.27 3.36
C LEU A 38 -13.07 18.79 4.01
N GLY A 39 -13.24 18.97 5.33
CA GLY A 39 -14.43 18.52 6.07
C GLY A 39 -14.61 17.01 6.10
N ILE A 40 -13.52 16.24 5.96
CA ILE A 40 -13.56 14.78 5.90
C ILE A 40 -13.35 14.19 7.30
N GLU A 41 -14.24 13.30 7.72
CA GLU A 41 -14.06 12.51 8.94
C GLU A 41 -12.84 11.60 8.79
N PHE A 42 -12.02 11.51 9.84
CA PHE A 42 -10.85 10.63 9.82
C PHE A 42 -10.70 9.80 11.09
N LYS A 43 -10.09 8.62 10.93
CA LYS A 43 -9.70 7.73 12.02
C LYS A 43 -8.21 7.42 11.93
N GLU A 44 -7.53 7.45 13.06
CA GLU A 44 -6.17 6.97 13.20
C GLU A 44 -6.14 5.62 13.91
N ILE A 45 -5.26 4.72 13.47
CA ILE A 45 -5.01 3.43 14.09
C ILE A 45 -3.52 3.26 14.30
N SER A 46 -3.08 3.07 15.55
CA SER A 46 -1.67 2.87 15.87
C SER A 46 -1.26 1.41 15.89
N PHE A 47 -0.06 1.12 15.37
CA PHE A 47 0.60 -0.17 15.50
C PHE A 47 0.82 -0.52 16.98
N LYS A 48 1.19 0.46 17.81
CA LYS A 48 1.44 0.23 19.24
C LYS A 48 0.19 -0.29 19.95
N GLU A 49 -0.96 0.32 19.68
CA GLU A 49 -2.25 -0.05 20.28
C GLU A 49 -2.75 -1.41 19.80
N ARG A 50 -2.67 -1.67 18.49
CA ARG A 50 -3.30 -2.85 17.88
C ARG A 50 -2.41 -4.10 17.87
N LEU A 51 -1.10 -3.90 17.84
CA LEU A 51 -0.11 -4.97 17.70
C LEU A 51 0.82 -5.07 18.91
N GLY A 52 0.74 -4.12 19.86
CA GLY A 52 1.63 -4.05 21.02
C GLY A 52 3.08 -3.70 20.66
N LYS A 53 3.35 -3.29 19.42
CA LYS A 53 4.69 -3.06 18.86
C LYS A 53 4.67 -1.91 17.86
N THR A 54 5.72 -1.10 17.86
CA THR A 54 5.99 -0.09 16.83
C THR A 54 6.95 -0.63 15.77
N MET A 55 7.10 0.08 14.64
CA MET A 55 8.15 -0.26 13.67
C MET A 55 9.57 -0.06 14.21
N ILE A 56 9.74 0.75 15.26
CA ILE A 56 11.01 0.86 16.00
C ILE A 56 11.31 -0.42 16.78
N ASP A 57 10.31 -1.02 17.41
CA ASP A 57 10.46 -2.31 18.11
C ASP A 57 10.78 -3.43 17.11
N VAL A 58 10.13 -3.42 15.94
CA VAL A 58 10.43 -4.35 14.85
C VAL A 58 11.88 -4.18 14.40
N MET A 59 12.32 -2.95 14.13
CA MET A 59 13.70 -2.66 13.71
C MET A 59 14.72 -3.15 14.74
N LYS A 60 14.49 -2.95 16.04
CA LYS A 60 15.39 -3.43 17.10
C LYS A 60 15.56 -4.96 17.07
N LYS A 61 14.51 -5.70 16.70
CA LYS A 61 14.55 -7.17 16.56
C LYS A 61 15.15 -7.62 15.22
N THR A 62 14.79 -6.99 14.10
CA THR A 62 15.25 -7.38 12.76
C THR A 62 16.67 -6.91 12.43
N GLY A 63 17.07 -5.72 12.90
CA GLY A 63 18.39 -5.15 12.69
C GLY A 63 19.52 -5.92 13.38
N ARG A 64 19.22 -6.62 14.49
CA ARG A 64 20.19 -7.46 15.22
C ARG A 64 20.33 -8.88 14.65
N LYS A 65 19.35 -9.36 13.86
CA LYS A 65 19.34 -10.70 13.25
C LYS A 65 18.82 -10.60 11.82
N LYS A 66 19.73 -10.43 10.84
CA LYS A 66 19.41 -10.47 9.39
C LYS A 66 18.60 -11.70 8.96
N LEU A 67 18.61 -12.77 9.77
CA LEU A 67 17.84 -14.01 9.59
C LEU A 67 16.30 -13.83 9.56
N VAL A 68 15.75 -12.74 10.11
CA VAL A 68 14.28 -12.57 10.27
C VAL A 68 13.63 -11.80 9.10
N GLY A 69 14.43 -11.12 8.27
CA GLY A 69 14.00 -10.31 7.12
C GLY A 69 14.09 -8.80 7.35
N SER A 70 13.96 -8.00 6.28
CA SER A 70 14.05 -6.53 6.35
C SER A 70 12.90 -5.91 7.14
N THR A 71 13.15 -4.76 7.78
CA THR A 71 12.12 -4.03 8.57
C THR A 71 10.89 -3.69 7.70
N CYS A 72 11.11 -3.27 6.46
CA CYS A 72 10.04 -2.99 5.49
C CYS A 72 9.15 -4.21 5.18
N ALA A 73 9.72 -5.43 5.20
CA ALA A 73 8.94 -6.64 4.96
C ALA A 73 7.85 -6.84 6.04
N PHE A 74 8.03 -6.29 7.25
CA PHE A 74 7.05 -6.37 8.34
C PHE A 74 5.97 -5.28 8.26
N CYS A 75 6.36 -4.06 7.92
CA CYS A 75 5.44 -2.92 7.84
C CYS A 75 4.27 -3.16 6.88
N GLY A 76 4.54 -3.64 5.66
CA GLY A 76 3.51 -3.83 4.64
C GLY A 76 2.35 -4.75 5.06
N PRO A 77 2.61 -5.98 5.53
CA PRO A 77 1.56 -6.88 6.03
C PRO A 77 0.77 -6.32 7.21
N PHE A 78 1.42 -5.65 8.17
CA PHE A 78 0.74 -5.03 9.31
C PHE A 78 -0.14 -3.88 8.86
N ARG A 79 0.36 -3.00 7.99
CA ARG A 79 -0.40 -1.88 7.44
C ARG A 79 -1.63 -2.36 6.70
N ARG A 80 -1.51 -3.37 5.83
CA ARG A 80 -2.66 -3.93 5.09
C ARG A 80 -3.71 -4.54 6.03
N LYS A 81 -3.27 -5.25 7.08
CA LYS A 81 -4.19 -5.82 8.08
C LYS A 81 -4.99 -4.71 8.78
N LEU A 82 -4.31 -3.70 9.33
CA LEU A 82 -4.98 -2.61 10.05
C LEU A 82 -5.83 -1.71 9.14
N LEU A 83 -5.41 -1.52 7.89
CA LEU A 83 -6.22 -0.81 6.90
C LEU A 83 -7.54 -1.53 6.62
N ASN A 84 -7.51 -2.85 6.47
CA ASN A 84 -8.72 -3.65 6.26
C ASN A 84 -9.65 -3.59 7.49
N GLU A 85 -9.11 -3.85 8.68
CA GLU A 85 -9.86 -3.78 9.94
C GLU A 85 -10.45 -2.38 10.18
N GLY A 86 -9.64 -1.34 9.99
CA GLY A 86 -10.08 0.05 10.16
C GLY A 86 -11.15 0.46 9.15
N THR A 87 -11.12 -0.09 7.94
CA THR A 87 -12.17 0.18 6.95
C THR A 87 -13.49 -0.48 7.36
N ILE A 88 -13.45 -1.71 7.88
CA ILE A 88 -14.62 -2.40 8.43
C ILE A 88 -15.20 -1.63 9.62
N GLU A 89 -14.35 -1.17 10.54
CA GLU A 89 -14.76 -0.37 11.71
C GLU A 89 -15.39 0.97 11.34
N LEU A 90 -15.00 1.53 10.18
CA LEU A 90 -15.58 2.75 9.62
C LEU A 90 -16.84 2.48 8.78
N HIS A 91 -17.30 1.23 8.70
CA HIS A 91 -18.39 0.78 7.84
C HIS A 91 -18.16 1.12 6.35
N GLY A 92 -16.89 1.13 5.93
CA GLY A 92 -16.50 1.42 4.56
C GLY A 92 -16.78 0.23 3.64
N THR A 93 -17.41 0.48 2.49
CA THR A 93 -17.70 -0.54 1.48
C THR A 93 -16.51 -0.81 0.55
N LYS A 94 -15.65 0.19 0.37
CA LYS A 94 -14.46 0.14 -0.49
C LYS A 94 -13.31 0.90 0.16
N MET A 95 -12.09 0.46 -0.08
CA MET A 95 -10.88 1.14 0.36
C MET A 95 -10.13 1.70 -0.84
N ALA A 96 -10.10 3.04 -0.95
CA ALA A 96 -9.31 3.74 -1.95
C ALA A 96 -7.87 3.91 -1.46
N THR A 97 -6.90 3.61 -2.31
CA THR A 97 -5.47 3.83 -2.03
C THR A 97 -4.85 4.72 -3.09
N GLY A 98 -3.85 5.52 -2.71
CA GLY A 98 -3.18 6.47 -3.60
C GLY A 98 -2.10 5.85 -4.51
N HIS A 99 -2.14 4.54 -4.78
CA HIS A 99 -1.19 3.93 -5.71
C HIS A 99 -1.43 4.46 -7.12
N ASN A 100 -0.34 4.86 -7.76
CA ASN A 100 -0.32 5.51 -9.06
C ASN A 100 0.24 4.59 -10.15
N LEU A 101 0.40 5.11 -11.38
CA LEU A 101 0.95 4.33 -12.50
C LEU A 101 2.35 3.78 -12.16
N ASP A 102 3.26 4.63 -11.72
CA ASP A 102 4.64 4.28 -11.38
C ASP A 102 4.71 3.15 -10.33
N ASP A 103 3.89 3.24 -9.27
CA ASP A 103 3.81 2.23 -8.21
C ASP A 103 3.39 0.85 -8.74
N GLU A 104 2.47 0.84 -9.71
CA GLU A 104 1.96 -0.38 -10.35
C GLU A 104 2.98 -0.97 -11.31
N ILE A 105 3.61 -0.16 -12.16
CA ILE A 105 4.67 -0.63 -13.06
C ILE A 105 5.83 -1.23 -12.24
N GLN A 106 6.27 -0.54 -11.20
CA GLN A 106 7.28 -1.08 -10.29
C GLN A 106 6.86 -2.43 -9.71
N SER A 107 5.59 -2.57 -9.29
CA SER A 107 5.08 -3.82 -8.72
C SER A 107 4.99 -4.95 -9.76
N ILE A 108 4.54 -4.65 -10.99
CA ILE A 108 4.46 -5.59 -12.11
C ILE A 108 5.87 -6.09 -12.44
N THR A 109 6.80 -5.18 -12.71
CA THR A 109 8.17 -5.53 -13.10
C THR A 109 8.90 -6.27 -11.98
N MET A 110 8.77 -5.86 -10.72
CA MET A 110 9.37 -6.58 -9.60
C MET A 110 8.87 -8.02 -9.51
N ASN A 111 7.56 -8.25 -9.57
CA ASN A 111 7.01 -9.62 -9.48
C ASN A 111 7.38 -10.46 -10.71
N PHE A 112 7.48 -9.85 -11.89
CA PHE A 112 7.95 -10.52 -13.10
C PHE A 112 9.39 -11.01 -12.93
N PHE A 113 10.30 -10.14 -12.47
CA PHE A 113 11.70 -10.50 -12.22
C PHE A 113 11.86 -11.52 -11.09
N ASP A 114 10.98 -11.50 -10.09
CA ASP A 114 10.96 -12.48 -8.99
C ASP A 114 10.27 -13.80 -9.39
N ASN A 115 9.73 -13.92 -10.61
CA ASN A 115 8.89 -15.03 -11.07
C ASN A 115 7.70 -15.33 -10.11
N ASP A 116 7.18 -14.30 -9.44
CA ASP A 116 6.05 -14.42 -8.52
C ASP A 116 4.73 -14.10 -9.24
N LEU A 117 4.38 -14.97 -10.20
CA LEU A 117 3.18 -14.80 -11.02
C LEU A 117 1.88 -14.83 -10.20
N LYS A 118 1.87 -15.54 -9.06
CA LYS A 118 0.73 -15.57 -8.13
C LYS A 118 0.52 -14.22 -7.46
N ARG A 119 1.58 -13.53 -7.06
CA ARG A 119 1.46 -12.17 -6.52
C ARG A 119 1.13 -11.16 -7.60
N MET A 120 1.63 -11.37 -8.81
CA MET A 120 1.32 -10.53 -9.97
C MET A 120 -0.15 -10.60 -10.36
N SER A 121 -0.81 -11.76 -10.28
CA SER A 121 -2.25 -11.92 -10.60
C SER A 121 -3.18 -11.10 -9.69
N GLY A 122 -2.71 -10.77 -8.49
CA GLY A 122 -3.43 -9.93 -7.52
C GLY A 122 -3.32 -8.42 -7.78
N LEU A 123 -2.54 -7.99 -8.78
CA LEU A 123 -2.39 -6.59 -9.17
C LEU A 123 -3.54 -6.12 -10.08
N GLY A 124 -3.61 -4.81 -10.28
CA GLY A 124 -4.65 -4.15 -11.06
C GLY A 124 -5.37 -3.02 -10.31
N PRO A 125 -6.31 -2.33 -11.01
CA PRO A 125 -6.99 -1.15 -10.49
C PRO A 125 -8.00 -1.48 -9.38
N ILE A 126 -8.59 -2.67 -9.47
CA ILE A 126 -9.56 -3.19 -8.50
C ILE A 126 -9.05 -4.54 -8.02
N THR A 127 -8.82 -4.65 -6.71
CA THR A 127 -8.69 -5.96 -6.06
C THR A 127 -10.03 -6.30 -5.46
N GLN A 128 -10.64 -7.38 -5.96
CA GLN A 128 -11.92 -7.87 -5.46
C GLN A 128 -11.84 -8.17 -3.96
N GLY A 129 -12.89 -7.78 -3.25
CA GLY A 129 -13.06 -8.12 -1.85
C GLY A 129 -13.57 -9.54 -1.69
N THR A 130 -13.44 -10.07 -0.49
CA THR A 130 -14.15 -11.28 -0.05
C THR A 130 -15.04 -10.90 1.14
N LYS A 131 -15.78 -11.84 1.74
CA LYS A 131 -16.62 -11.56 2.92
C LYS A 131 -15.87 -10.86 4.07
N GLN A 132 -14.55 -11.02 4.15
CA GLN A 132 -13.71 -10.47 5.22
C GLN A 132 -12.63 -9.50 4.73
N LEU A 133 -12.52 -9.30 3.41
CA LEU A 133 -11.53 -8.43 2.79
C LEU A 133 -12.27 -7.33 2.04
N ILE A 134 -12.07 -6.08 2.45
CA ILE A 134 -12.66 -4.95 1.77
C ILE A 134 -12.06 -4.82 0.37
N GLN A 135 -12.92 -4.61 -0.62
CA GLN A 135 -12.52 -4.34 -1.99
C GLN A 135 -11.60 -3.11 -2.03
N ARG A 136 -10.46 -3.23 -2.70
CA ARG A 136 -9.50 -2.13 -2.87
C ARG A 136 -9.62 -1.54 -4.25
N ILE A 137 -9.62 -0.22 -4.31
CA ILE A 137 -9.63 0.53 -5.56
C ILE A 137 -8.43 1.49 -5.60
N LYS A 138 -7.92 1.74 -6.81
CA LYS A 138 -6.81 2.66 -7.08
C LYS A 138 -7.30 3.76 -8.03
N PRO A 139 -7.88 4.86 -7.52
CA PRO A 139 -8.39 5.93 -8.38
C PRO A 139 -7.31 6.59 -9.25
N LEU A 140 -6.04 6.51 -8.84
CA LEU A 140 -4.89 7.10 -9.54
C LEU A 140 -4.12 6.09 -10.42
N TYR A 141 -4.71 4.92 -10.69
CA TYR A 141 -4.05 3.79 -11.37
C TYR A 141 -3.36 4.14 -12.69
N LEU A 142 -3.93 5.07 -13.46
CA LEU A 142 -3.42 5.49 -14.77
C LEU A 142 -2.63 6.81 -14.72
N SER A 143 -2.52 7.41 -13.54
CA SER A 143 -1.89 8.72 -13.36
C SER A 143 -0.41 8.56 -13.00
N PRO A 144 0.53 9.11 -13.79
CA PRO A 144 1.94 9.19 -13.43
C PRO A 144 2.19 9.97 -12.12
N GLU A 145 3.24 9.59 -11.38
CA GLU A 145 3.63 10.24 -10.12
C GLU A 145 3.89 11.75 -10.32
N LYS A 146 4.56 12.12 -11.43
CA LYS A 146 4.83 13.52 -11.79
C LYS A 146 3.57 14.37 -11.95
N GLU A 147 2.49 13.79 -12.49
CA GLU A 147 1.22 14.50 -12.69
C GLU A 147 0.48 14.68 -11.38
N ILE A 148 0.55 13.69 -10.48
CA ILE A 148 -0.03 13.79 -9.14
C ILE A 148 0.68 14.86 -8.32
N ILE A 149 2.01 14.92 -8.41
CA ILE A 149 2.81 15.98 -7.75
C ILE A 149 2.44 17.35 -8.32
N ALA A 150 2.41 17.50 -9.65
CA ALA A 150 2.01 18.74 -10.29
C ALA A 150 0.61 19.19 -9.86
N PHE A 151 -0.35 18.26 -9.81
CA PHE A 151 -1.70 18.53 -9.32
C PHE A 151 -1.71 19.00 -7.87
N ALA A 152 -0.93 18.35 -6.99
CA ALA A 152 -0.84 18.73 -5.59
C ALA A 152 -0.25 20.13 -5.40
N GLU A 153 0.82 20.47 -6.12
CA GLU A 153 1.44 21.80 -6.07
C GLU A 153 0.51 22.89 -6.63
N LEU A 154 -0.15 22.66 -7.78
CA LEU A 154 -1.10 23.60 -8.38
C LEU A 154 -2.34 23.87 -7.51
N ASN A 155 -2.73 22.92 -6.66
CA ASN A 155 -3.86 23.05 -5.75
C ASN A 155 -3.42 23.34 -4.30
N GLU A 156 -2.14 23.65 -4.08
CA GLU A 156 -1.58 23.98 -2.75
C GLU A 156 -1.87 22.91 -1.67
N ILE A 157 -1.95 21.64 -2.09
CA ILE A 157 -2.18 20.51 -1.20
C ILE A 157 -0.88 20.21 -0.47
N ASN A 158 -0.86 20.40 0.85
CA ASN A 158 0.33 20.10 1.63
C ASN A 158 0.51 18.58 1.79
N TYR A 159 1.62 18.05 1.31
CA TYR A 159 2.01 16.67 1.51
C TYR A 159 3.41 16.58 2.13
N PHE A 160 3.70 15.44 2.77
CA PHE A 160 4.97 15.23 3.42
C PHE A 160 6.06 14.91 2.38
N LYS A 161 7.05 15.79 2.26
CA LYS A 161 8.15 15.70 1.28
C LYS A 161 9.56 15.82 1.85
N GLU A 162 9.72 15.97 3.18
CA GLU A 162 11.02 16.21 3.83
C GLU A 162 12.03 15.08 3.54
N HIS A 163 11.62 13.84 3.76
CA HIS A 163 12.49 12.67 3.54
C HIS A 163 11.68 11.37 3.40
N CYS A 164 12.27 10.39 2.73
CA CYS A 164 11.72 9.04 2.68
C CYS A 164 11.77 8.37 4.07
N CYS A 165 10.94 7.32 4.24
CA CYS A 165 10.98 6.49 5.44
C CYS A 165 12.43 6.07 5.76
N PRO A 166 12.89 6.18 7.03
CA PRO A 166 14.28 5.87 7.40
C PRO A 166 14.67 4.40 7.17
N PHE A 167 13.70 3.52 6.92
CA PHE A 167 13.94 2.10 6.61
C PHE A 167 13.90 1.80 5.09
N SER A 168 13.58 2.78 4.25
CA SER A 168 13.38 2.60 2.80
C SER A 168 14.65 2.23 2.04
N TRP A 169 15.84 2.51 2.58
CA TRP A 169 17.13 2.17 1.96
C TRP A 169 17.32 0.66 1.72
N GLN A 170 16.59 -0.20 2.43
CA GLN A 170 16.62 -1.65 2.25
C GLN A 170 15.69 -2.14 1.13
N ALA A 171 14.94 -1.25 0.47
CA ALA A 171 13.88 -1.64 -0.45
C ALA A 171 14.41 -1.84 -1.87
N LYS A 172 14.33 -3.09 -2.36
CA LYS A 172 14.55 -3.46 -3.78
C LYS A 172 13.82 -2.54 -4.75
N ARG A 173 12.67 -2.00 -4.34
CA ARG A 173 11.84 -1.07 -5.12
C ARG A 173 12.59 0.17 -5.61
N ASN A 174 13.57 0.69 -4.86
CA ASN A 174 14.30 1.89 -5.26
C ASN A 174 15.12 1.66 -6.53
N GLU A 175 15.74 0.47 -6.67
CA GLU A 175 16.48 0.08 -7.88
C GLU A 175 15.56 0.00 -9.10
N PHE A 176 14.40 -0.66 -8.94
CA PHE A 176 13.41 -0.75 -10.02
C PHE A 176 12.86 0.62 -10.40
N ARG A 177 12.63 1.52 -9.44
CA ARG A 177 12.22 2.90 -9.71
C ARG A 177 13.26 3.62 -10.56
N GLY A 178 14.55 3.52 -10.22
CA GLY A 178 15.63 4.13 -10.99
C GLY A 178 15.70 3.60 -12.43
N MET A 179 15.71 2.28 -12.59
CA MET A 179 15.73 1.61 -13.89
C MET A 179 14.53 1.98 -14.76
N LEU A 180 13.32 1.91 -14.20
CA LEU A 180 12.08 2.19 -14.93
C LEU A 180 12.00 3.67 -15.33
N ASN A 181 12.35 4.59 -14.45
CA ASN A 181 12.34 6.01 -14.77
C ASN A 181 13.36 6.36 -15.86
N GLN A 182 14.53 5.71 -15.87
CA GLN A 182 15.50 5.87 -16.97
C GLN A 182 14.91 5.41 -18.31
N MET A 183 14.22 4.27 -18.32
CA MET A 183 13.56 3.76 -19.53
C MET A 183 12.44 4.67 -20.01
N GLU A 184 11.57 5.15 -19.10
CA GLU A 184 10.49 6.07 -19.43
C GLU A 184 11.02 7.42 -19.97
N ASN A 185 12.11 7.93 -19.40
CA ASN A 185 12.73 9.16 -19.90
C ASN A 185 13.36 8.99 -21.29
N LYS A 186 13.99 7.84 -21.55
CA LYS A 186 14.62 7.55 -22.84
C LYS A 186 13.59 7.19 -23.92
N PHE A 187 12.51 6.50 -23.53
CA PHE A 187 11.45 6.02 -24.41
C PHE A 187 10.08 6.29 -23.74
N PRO A 188 9.52 7.50 -23.92
CA PRO A 188 8.22 7.86 -23.36
C PRO A 188 7.11 6.88 -23.77
N GLY A 189 6.26 6.49 -22.81
CA GLY A 189 5.22 5.49 -23.04
C GLY A 189 5.63 4.06 -22.70
N THR A 190 6.85 3.86 -22.19
CA THR A 190 7.30 2.57 -21.64
C THR A 190 6.36 2.08 -20.54
N PHE A 191 5.93 2.96 -19.63
CA PHE A 191 5.04 2.60 -18.52
C PHE A 191 3.69 2.10 -19.01
N TYR A 192 3.07 2.81 -19.96
CA TYR A 192 1.79 2.39 -20.55
C TYR A 192 1.92 1.11 -21.36
N SER A 193 3.07 0.89 -22.00
CA SER A 193 3.36 -0.35 -22.72
C SER A 193 3.48 -1.56 -21.78
N ILE A 194 4.20 -1.41 -20.66
CA ILE A 194 4.27 -2.44 -19.60
C ILE A 194 2.89 -2.69 -19.00
N LEU A 195 2.12 -1.63 -18.75
CA LEU A 195 0.77 -1.74 -18.23
C LEU A 195 -0.13 -2.54 -19.18
N SER A 196 -0.15 -2.18 -20.46
CA SER A 196 -0.95 -2.85 -21.48
C SER A 196 -0.57 -4.32 -21.62
N ALA A 197 0.73 -4.64 -21.63
CA ALA A 197 1.20 -6.01 -21.62
C ALA A 197 0.69 -6.79 -20.40
N PHE A 198 0.75 -6.18 -19.21
CA PHE A 198 0.19 -6.78 -18.00
C PHE A 198 -1.32 -6.98 -18.08
N GLU A 199 -2.08 -6.00 -18.56
CA GLU A 199 -3.54 -6.10 -18.69
C GLU A 199 -3.97 -7.24 -19.63
N ASN A 200 -3.21 -7.47 -20.70
CA ASN A 200 -3.43 -8.60 -21.61
C ASN A 200 -3.12 -9.96 -20.96
N MET A 201 -2.10 -10.03 -20.09
CA MET A 201 -1.70 -11.27 -19.42
C MET A 201 -2.51 -11.58 -18.15
N ASN A 202 -2.97 -10.56 -17.42
CA ASN A 202 -3.53 -10.70 -16.08
C ASN A 202 -4.78 -11.61 -16.01
N PRO A 203 -5.72 -11.61 -16.97
CA PRO A 203 -6.85 -12.54 -16.97
C PRO A 203 -6.40 -14.00 -16.90
N LEU A 204 -5.41 -14.39 -17.70
CA LEU A 204 -4.86 -15.75 -17.73
C LEU A 204 -4.23 -16.13 -16.37
N LEU A 205 -3.55 -15.17 -15.73
CA LEU A 205 -2.95 -15.38 -14.42
C LEU A 205 -4.01 -15.51 -13.32
N LYS A 206 -5.08 -14.70 -13.38
CA LYS A 206 -6.18 -14.79 -12.42
C LYS A 206 -6.90 -16.13 -12.51
N ASP A 207 -7.12 -16.64 -13.72
CA ASP A 207 -7.70 -17.96 -13.91
C ASP A 207 -6.84 -19.08 -13.35
N LYS A 208 -5.52 -18.97 -13.50
CA LYS A 208 -4.55 -19.93 -12.93
C LYS A 208 -4.51 -19.92 -11.40
N PHE A 209 -4.78 -18.79 -10.74
CA PHE A 209 -4.56 -18.59 -9.30
C PHE A 209 -5.85 -18.23 -8.52
N LYS A 210 -6.95 -18.96 -8.74
CA LYS A 210 -8.28 -18.70 -8.13
C LYS A 210 -8.45 -19.06 -6.64
N GLU A 211 -7.45 -19.65 -5.99
CA GLU A 211 -7.64 -20.17 -4.63
C GLU A 211 -7.75 -19.08 -3.57
N GLU A 212 -8.91 -19.01 -2.91
CA GLU A 212 -9.11 -18.26 -1.68
C GLU A 212 -8.83 -19.14 -0.47
N ASN A 213 -7.87 -18.75 0.38
CA ASN A 213 -7.65 -19.38 1.68
C ASN A 213 -7.96 -18.39 2.81
N TYR A 214 -8.26 -18.92 3.99
CA TYR A 214 -8.54 -18.13 5.19
C TYR A 214 -7.52 -18.46 6.28
N CYS A 215 -7.07 -17.44 7.01
CA CYS A 215 -6.09 -17.58 8.07
C CYS A 215 -6.72 -18.28 9.28
N GLN A 216 -6.19 -19.43 9.67
CA GLN A 216 -6.68 -20.19 10.83
C GLN A 216 -6.54 -19.46 12.18
N LYS A 217 -5.67 -18.44 12.25
CA LYS A 217 -5.43 -17.68 13.50
C LYS A 217 -6.32 -16.44 13.66
N CYS A 218 -6.64 -15.75 12.58
CA CYS A 218 -7.36 -14.47 12.65
C CYS A 218 -8.52 -14.34 11.66
N GLY A 219 -8.91 -15.43 11.00
CA GLY A 219 -10.01 -15.47 10.03
C GLY A 219 -9.65 -14.88 8.66
N SER A 220 -8.91 -13.78 8.61
CA SER A 220 -8.65 -12.99 7.38
C SER A 220 -8.21 -13.82 6.16
N SER A 221 -8.59 -13.38 4.95
CA SER A 221 -8.08 -13.92 3.69
C SER A 221 -6.54 -14.02 3.67
N SER A 222 -6.05 -15.12 3.12
CA SER A 222 -4.66 -15.53 3.14
C SER A 222 -4.31 -16.33 1.88
N SER A 223 -3.04 -16.33 1.49
CA SER A 223 -2.53 -17.18 0.40
C SER A 223 -2.06 -18.56 0.88
N GLY A 224 -2.17 -18.85 2.18
CA GLY A 224 -1.85 -20.12 2.84
C GLY A 224 -2.52 -20.25 4.21
N LYS A 225 -2.20 -21.29 5.00
CA LYS A 225 -2.89 -21.61 6.28
C LYS A 225 -2.86 -20.48 7.32
N ILE A 226 -1.76 -19.71 7.39
CA ILE A 226 -1.59 -18.57 8.31
C ILE A 226 -1.19 -17.35 7.48
N CYS A 227 -1.86 -16.21 7.70
CA CYS A 227 -1.56 -14.98 6.96
C CYS A 227 -0.19 -14.40 7.32
N ALA A 228 0.38 -13.63 6.38
CA ALA A 228 1.70 -13.03 6.53
C ALA A 228 1.84 -12.18 7.81
N ALA A 229 0.78 -11.46 8.21
CA ALA A 229 0.78 -10.67 9.43
C ALA A 229 0.89 -11.56 10.68
N CYS A 230 0.09 -12.62 10.79
CA CYS A 230 0.15 -13.55 11.92
C CYS A 230 1.49 -14.30 12.01
N MET A 231 2.05 -14.73 10.87
CA MET A 231 3.38 -15.34 10.82
C MET A 231 4.45 -14.37 11.31
N LYS A 232 4.38 -13.10 10.89
CA LYS A 232 5.33 -12.06 11.28
C LYS A 232 5.23 -11.68 12.75
N LEU A 233 4.02 -11.58 13.30
CA LEU A 233 3.83 -11.36 14.73
C LEU A 233 4.44 -12.51 15.55
N LYS A 234 4.28 -13.77 15.12
CA LYS A 234 4.91 -14.93 15.77
C LYS A 234 6.44 -14.83 15.77
N LYS A 235 7.05 -14.34 14.69
CA LYS A 235 8.50 -14.08 14.61
C LYS A 235 8.99 -12.94 15.52
N LEU A 236 8.06 -12.10 16.00
CA LEU A 236 8.33 -10.95 16.87
C LEU A 236 7.90 -11.19 18.32
N SER A 237 7.28 -12.33 18.63
CA SER A 237 7.14 -12.81 20.01
C SER A 237 8.52 -13.24 20.48
#